data_AF-A0A3B9LQ26-F1
#
_entry.id   AF-A0A3B9LQ26-F1
#
_cell.length_a   1.000
_cell.length_b   1.000
_cell.length_c   1.000
_cell.angle_alpha   90.00
_cell.angle_beta   90.00
_cell.angle_gamma   90.00
#
_symmetry.space_group_name_H-M   'P 1'
#
loop_
_entity.id
_entity.type
_entity.pdbx_description
1 polymer ?
#
loop_
_entity_poly.entity_id
_entity_poly.type
_entity_poly.pdbx_seq_one_letter_code
_entity_poly.pdbx_strand_id
1 'polypeptide(L)'
;MARLNVGGPAKHVVWLTKGLQTAEYESLLVAGAVPSGEDDMGYFATEMGVAPVFVPEMSREISLKDAVTIWKLYKLFLRERPDIVHTHTAKAGTVGRAAGLLYRWLTP
;
A
#
# COMPACT_ATOMS: atom_id res chain seq x y z
N MET A 1 -4.64 -10.25 -4.98
CA MET A 1 -3.72 -9.42 -5.78
C MET A 1 -3.31 -8.25 -4.90
N ALA A 2 -2.01 -8.02 -4.67
CA ALA A 2 -1.53 -6.94 -3.78
C ALA A 2 -0.68 -5.90 -4.55
N ARG A 3 -0.83 -5.85 -5.87
CA ARG A 3 -0.02 -5.06 -6.80
C ARG A 3 -0.88 -4.00 -7.47
N LEU A 4 -0.23 -2.98 -8.01
CA LEU A 4 -0.87 -1.99 -8.89
C LEU A 4 -0.91 -2.51 -10.33
N ASN A 5 -1.55 -3.66 -10.55
CA ASN A 5 -1.64 -4.28 -11.86
C ASN A 5 -2.76 -3.64 -12.71
N VAL A 6 -2.68 -3.77 -14.04
CA VAL A 6 -3.72 -3.24 -14.94
C VAL A 6 -5.09 -3.86 -14.63
N GLY A 7 -6.00 -3.05 -14.10
CA GLY A 7 -7.34 -3.52 -13.74
C GLY A 7 -8.17 -2.51 -12.95
N GLY A 8 -9.47 -2.82 -12.81
CA GLY A 8 -10.44 -1.99 -12.07
C GLY A 8 -10.03 -1.68 -10.62
N PRO A 9 -9.53 -2.63 -9.82
CA PRO A 9 -9.12 -2.37 -8.46
C PRO A 9 -7.95 -1.38 -8.34
N ALA A 10 -6.96 -1.46 -9.25
CA ALA A 10 -5.83 -0.54 -9.26
C ALA A 10 -6.27 0.89 -9.62
N LYS A 11 -7.14 1.03 -10.63
CA LYS A 11 -7.76 2.34 -10.95
C LYS A 11 -8.56 2.89 -9.77
N HIS A 12 -9.34 2.04 -9.11
CA HIS A 12 -10.16 2.45 -7.98
C HIS A 12 -9.33 3.01 -6.83
N VAL A 13 -8.25 2.34 -6.42
CA VAL A 13 -7.41 2.85 -5.33
C VAL A 13 -6.67 4.13 -5.71
N VAL A 14 -6.26 4.29 -6.96
CA VAL A 14 -5.65 5.55 -7.44
C VAL A 14 -6.67 6.69 -7.43
N TRP A 15 -7.89 6.48 -7.94
CA TRP A 15 -8.95 7.48 -7.89
C TRP A 15 -9.33 7.84 -6.46
N LEU A 16 -9.41 6.84 -5.58
CA LEU A 16 -9.71 7.06 -4.16
C LEU A 16 -8.61 7.90 -3.50
N THR A 17 -7.34 7.54 -3.65
CA THR A 17 -6.22 8.32 -3.11
C THR A 17 -6.23 9.74 -3.66
N LYS A 18 -6.46 9.91 -4.96
CA LYS A 18 -6.57 11.25 -5.57
C LYS A 18 -7.74 12.05 -5.00
N GLY A 19 -8.91 11.45 -4.86
CA GLY A 19 -10.11 12.10 -4.35
C GLY A 19 -10.03 12.45 -2.86
N LEU A 20 -9.27 11.65 -2.08
CA LEU A 20 -9.01 11.91 -0.68
C LEU A 20 -7.87 12.90 -0.45
N GLN A 21 -7.09 13.27 -1.46
CA GLN A 21 -6.05 14.28 -1.29
C GLN A 21 -6.67 15.68 -1.22
N THR A 22 -7.10 16.09 -0.03
CA THR A 22 -7.79 17.36 0.25
C THR A 22 -7.09 18.15 1.35
N ALA A 23 -7.65 19.29 1.77
CA ALA A 23 -7.12 20.05 2.91
C ALA A 23 -7.33 19.35 4.26
N GLU A 24 -8.26 18.40 4.33
CA GLU A 24 -8.62 17.68 5.55
C GLU A 24 -7.94 16.32 5.66
N TYR A 25 -7.53 15.74 4.53
CA TYR A 25 -6.99 14.40 4.44
C TYR A 25 -5.69 14.37 3.63
N GLU A 26 -4.71 13.67 4.17
CA GLU A 26 -3.51 13.26 3.44
C GLU A 26 -3.62 11.76 3.15
N SER A 27 -3.49 11.37 1.87
CA SER A 27 -3.66 9.98 1.45
C SER A 27 -2.40 9.44 0.79
N LEU A 28 -1.83 8.39 1.37
CA LEU A 28 -0.68 7.68 0.82
C LEU A 28 -1.09 6.30 0.27
N LEU A 29 -0.85 6.08 -1.02
CA LEU A 29 -1.06 4.77 -1.64
C LEU A 29 0.18 3.89 -1.46
N VAL A 30 0.00 2.68 -0.92
CA VAL A 30 1.08 1.69 -0.77
C VAL A 30 0.70 0.43 -1.55
N ALA A 31 1.62 -0.07 -2.38
CA ALA A 31 1.39 -1.26 -3.20
C ALA A 31 2.61 -2.19 -3.24
N GLY A 32 2.37 -3.47 -3.50
CA GLY A 32 3.44 -4.39 -3.88
C GLY A 32 3.99 -4.09 -5.27
N ALA A 33 5.28 -4.35 -5.48
CA ALA A 33 5.89 -4.14 -6.79
C ALA A 33 5.34 -5.11 -7.84
N VAL A 34 5.22 -4.61 -9.07
CA VAL A 34 4.96 -5.40 -10.26
C VAL A 34 6.28 -6.06 -10.71
N PRO A 35 6.32 -7.38 -11.01
CA PRO A 35 7.54 -8.04 -11.49
C PRO A 35 8.00 -7.45 -12.81
N SER A 36 9.30 -7.54 -13.09
CA SER A 36 9.86 -7.23 -14.40
C SER A 36 9.16 -8.07 -15.48
N GLY A 37 8.40 -7.42 -16.37
CA GLY A 37 7.68 -8.05 -17.48
C GLY A 37 6.14 -8.08 -17.36
N GLU A 38 5.56 -7.51 -16.31
CA GLU A 38 4.10 -7.25 -16.19
C GLU A 38 3.85 -5.74 -16.33
N ASP A 39 2.78 -5.34 -17.04
CA ASP A 39 2.42 -3.92 -17.19
C ASP A 39 2.08 -3.29 -15.84
N ASP A 40 2.83 -2.25 -15.48
CA ASP A 40 2.65 -1.48 -14.25
C ASP A 40 1.71 -0.30 -14.50
N MET A 41 0.68 -0.14 -13.66
CA MET A 41 -0.17 1.06 -13.67
C MET A 41 0.46 2.26 -12.97
N GLY A 42 1.76 2.21 -12.64
CA GLY A 42 2.53 3.36 -12.18
C GLY A 42 2.37 4.59 -13.08
N TYR A 43 2.25 4.41 -14.40
CA TYR A 43 1.97 5.52 -15.33
C TYR A 43 0.64 6.22 -14.99
N PHE A 44 -0.42 5.45 -14.73
CA PHE A 44 -1.75 5.97 -14.44
C PHE A 44 -1.80 6.69 -13.09
N ALA A 45 -1.14 6.12 -12.07
CA ALA A 45 -1.00 6.82 -10.79
C ALA A 45 -0.29 8.16 -10.98
N THR A 46 0.80 8.18 -11.76
CA THR A 46 1.57 9.38 -12.06
C THR A 46 0.75 10.42 -12.83
N GLU A 47 -0.01 10.02 -13.86
CA GLU A 47 -0.92 10.88 -14.62
C GLU A 47 -1.99 11.53 -13.72
N MET A 48 -2.45 10.81 -12.71
CA MET A 48 -3.42 11.32 -11.73
C MET A 48 -2.76 12.17 -10.62
N GLY A 49 -1.43 12.30 -10.63
CA GLY A 49 -0.66 13.01 -9.60
C GLY A 49 -0.59 12.27 -8.27
N VAL A 50 -0.69 10.94 -8.29
CA VAL A 50 -0.53 10.06 -7.12
C VAL A 50 0.82 9.36 -7.23
N ALA A 51 1.64 9.42 -6.18
CA ALA A 51 2.93 8.75 -6.12
C ALA A 51 2.87 7.56 -5.15
N PRO A 52 2.70 6.31 -5.64
CA PRO A 52 2.62 5.15 -4.76
C PRO A 52 3.96 4.82 -4.12
N VAL A 53 3.93 4.39 -2.86
CA VAL A 53 5.08 3.76 -2.20
C VAL A 53 5.06 2.27 -2.48
N PHE A 54 6.10 1.78 -3.15
CA PHE A 54 6.23 0.37 -3.47
C PHE A 54 6.96 -0.41 -2.38
N VAL A 55 6.40 -1.56 -1.99
CA VAL A 55 7.02 -2.54 -1.09
C VAL A 55 7.30 -3.81 -1.91
N PRO A 56 8.51 -4.01 -2.45
CA PRO A 56 8.80 -5.11 -3.37
C PRO A 56 8.58 -6.50 -2.80
N GLU A 57 8.72 -6.65 -1.49
CA GLU A 57 8.50 -7.91 -0.77
C GLU A 57 7.02 -8.31 -0.69
N MET A 58 6.10 -7.36 -0.90
CA MET A 58 4.66 -7.60 -0.92
C MET A 58 4.26 -8.27 -2.24
N SER A 59 4.51 -9.57 -2.32
CA SER A 59 4.21 -10.39 -3.49
C SER A 59 2.86 -11.11 -3.37
N ARG A 60 2.43 -11.77 -4.46
CA ARG A 60 1.21 -12.60 -4.47
C ARG A 60 1.34 -13.85 -3.59
N GLU A 61 2.55 -14.43 -3.53
CA GLU A 61 2.80 -15.67 -2.81
C GLU A 61 2.94 -15.44 -1.31
N ILE A 62 2.47 -16.39 -0.50
CA ILE A 62 2.70 -16.39 0.94
C ILE A 62 4.11 -16.93 1.17
N SER A 63 4.95 -16.14 1.85
CA SER A 63 6.36 -16.49 2.06
C SER A 63 6.95 -15.73 3.24
N LEU A 64 8.20 -16.05 3.60
CA LEU A 64 8.94 -15.32 4.63
C LEU A 64 9.10 -13.82 4.33
N LYS A 65 8.91 -13.40 3.06
CA LYS A 65 8.89 -11.99 2.65
C LYS A 65 7.72 -11.21 3.27
N ASP A 66 6.70 -11.89 3.77
CA ASP A 66 5.58 -11.26 4.47
C ASP A 66 6.00 -10.64 5.79
N ALA A 67 6.90 -11.29 6.53
CA ALA A 67 7.46 -10.72 7.76
C ALA A 67 8.25 -9.45 7.46
N VAL A 68 9.02 -9.46 6.36
CA VAL A 68 9.75 -8.27 5.88
C VAL A 68 8.78 -7.17 5.47
N THR A 69 7.68 -7.53 4.80
CA THR A 69 6.62 -6.58 4.40
C THR A 69 5.98 -5.93 5.62
N ILE A 70 5.61 -6.72 6.64
CA ILE A 70 5.03 -6.22 7.90
C ILE A 70 6.00 -5.23 8.57
N TRP A 71 7.28 -5.58 8.66
CA TRP A 71 8.30 -4.71 9.26
C TRP A 71 8.48 -3.39 8.49
N LYS A 72 8.51 -3.44 7.15
CA LYS A 72 8.59 -2.24 6.32
C LYS A 72 7.35 -1.36 6.45
N LEU A 73 6.16 -1.95 6.49
CA LEU A 73 4.91 -1.22 6.73
C LEU A 73 4.90 -0.59 8.12
N TYR A 74 5.34 -1.31 9.17
CA TYR A 74 5.46 -0.76 10.52
C TYR A 74 6.39 0.47 10.54
N LYS A 75 7.57 0.39 9.91
CA LYS A 75 8.48 1.53 9.79
C LYS A 75 7.86 2.69 9.01
N LEU A 76 7.10 2.40 7.95
CA LEU A 76 6.37 3.41 7.21
C LEU A 76 5.33 4.09 8.11
N PHE A 77 4.58 3.34 8.91
CA PHE A 77 3.59 3.90 9.84
C PHE A 77 4.24 4.77 10.92
N LEU A 78 5.42 4.42 11.43
CA LEU A 78 6.17 5.30 12.34
C LEU A 78 6.56 6.65 11.71
N ARG A 79 6.80 6.66 10.38
CA ARG A 79 7.19 7.87 9.64
C ARG A 79 5.98 8.73 9.28
N GLU A 80 4.96 8.11 8.69
CA GLU A 80 3.77 8.78 8.16
C GLU A 80 2.71 9.05 9.24
N ARG A 81 2.77 8.31 10.36
CA ARG A 81 1.84 8.38 11.49
C ARG A 81 0.36 8.34 11.08
N PRO A 82 -0.09 7.31 10.33
CA PRO A 82 -1.44 7.28 9.80
C PRO A 82 -2.48 7.09 10.89
N ASP A 83 -3.56 7.88 10.84
CA ASP A 83 -4.75 7.70 11.68
C ASP A 83 -5.60 6.50 11.22
N ILE A 84 -5.64 6.26 9.91
CA ILE A 84 -6.44 5.21 9.28
C ILE A 84 -5.57 4.40 8.33
N VAL A 85 -5.58 3.07 8.52
CA VAL A 85 -4.99 2.12 7.57
C VAL A 85 -6.11 1.41 6.83
N HIS A 86 -6.28 1.74 5.54
CA HIS A 86 -7.24 1.08 4.67
C HIS A 86 -6.53 0.06 3.78
N THR A 87 -6.99 -1.19 3.82
CA THR A 87 -6.35 -2.30 3.10
C THR A 87 -7.29 -2.90 2.08
N HIS A 88 -6.83 -3.10 0.85
CA HIS A 88 -7.56 -3.81 -0.19
C HIS A 88 -6.97 -5.20 -0.44
N THR A 89 -7.84 -6.20 -0.59
CA THR A 89 -7.52 -7.63 -0.78
C THR A 89 -7.05 -8.37 0.47
N ALA A 90 -7.22 -9.69 0.45
CA ALA A 90 -6.91 -10.55 1.59
C ALA A 90 -5.44 -10.42 2.05
N LYS A 91 -4.50 -10.36 1.10
CA LYS A 91 -3.07 -10.36 1.41
C LYS A 91 -2.60 -9.05 2.06
N ALA A 92 -2.87 -7.92 1.41
CA ALA A 92 -2.55 -6.61 1.96
C ALA A 92 -3.32 -6.36 3.26
N GLY A 93 -4.54 -6.89 3.37
CA GLY A 93 -5.30 -6.93 4.62
C GLY A 93 -4.55 -7.59 5.76
N THR A 94 -4.04 -8.81 5.57
CA THR A 94 -3.31 -9.53 6.62
C THR A 94 -2.04 -8.78 7.05
N VAL A 95 -1.16 -8.42 6.11
CA VAL A 95 0.12 -7.77 6.45
C VAL A 95 -0.08 -6.35 6.96
N GLY A 96 -1.04 -5.60 6.40
CA GLY A 96 -1.37 -4.24 6.83
C GLY A 96 -1.96 -4.21 8.23
N ARG A 97 -2.87 -5.13 8.57
CA ARG A 97 -3.42 -5.23 9.93
C ARG A 97 -2.37 -5.68 10.93
N ALA A 98 -1.51 -6.63 10.60
CA ALA A 98 -0.42 -7.05 11.46
C ALA A 98 0.53 -5.86 11.76
N ALA A 99 0.93 -5.12 10.73
CA ALA A 99 1.75 -3.92 10.89
C ALA A 99 1.02 -2.82 11.69
N GLY A 100 -0.28 -2.64 11.47
CA GLY A 100 -1.11 -1.67 12.18
C GLY A 100 -1.30 -2.01 13.67
N LEU A 101 -1.43 -3.30 14.00
CA LEU A 101 -1.42 -3.76 15.39
C LEU A 101 -0.07 -3.49 16.03
N LEU A 102 1.04 -3.81 15.37
CA LEU A 102 2.36 -3.47 15.91
C LEU A 102 2.52 -1.95 16.13
N TYR A 103 2.08 -1.15 15.16
CA TYR A 103 2.09 0.31 15.25
C TYR A 103 1.30 0.82 16.46
N ARG A 104 0.06 0.35 16.63
CA ARG A 104 -0.80 0.75 17.75
C ARG A 104 -0.24 0.40 19.12
N TRP A 105 0.43 -0.74 19.26
CA TRP A 105 0.87 -1.25 20.57
C TRP A 105 2.29 -0.84 20.94
N LEU A 106 3.14 -0.52 19.96
CA LEU A 106 4.54 -0.17 20.17
C LEU A 106 4.84 1.32 19.99
N THR A 107 3.84 2.11 19.59
CA THR A 107 3.96 3.57 19.48
C THR A 107 3.05 4.19 20.54
N PRO A 108 3.60 5.01 21.46
CA PRO A 108 2.82 5.67 22.51
C PRO A 108 1.90 6.76 21.97
#